data_AF-A0AAJ4P317-F1
#
_entry.id   AF-A0AAJ4P317-F1
#
_cell.length_a   1.000
_cell.length_b   1.000
_cell.length_c   1.000
_cell.angle_alpha   90.00
_cell.angle_beta   90.00
_cell.angle_gamma   90.00
#
_symmetry.space_group_name_H-M   'P 1'
#
loop_
_entity.id
_entity.type
_entity.pdbx_description
1 polymer ?
#
loop_
_entity_poly.entity_id
_entity_poly.type
_entity_poly.pdbx_seq_one_letter_code
_entity_poly.pdbx_strand_id
1 'polypeptide(L)'
;MAINESHILADSDVLGNFNFITYNIFLLADDASFIKNIRDDADIFTFKESVELFSVMTHEYRHYYDMTHTTYGINYLFDLAVALGQGIDVKSGDEFKYYKIKEFTNNLKKIRYPKFYNVLLKQDNSKKWELRPTIGKVYDSSGKISDRPILFARYYDANNQLLCRHPFSMVSLLECSATLDEHLNSIVLITHKLKDQPANKDFLIKDFEKKSIDYIYDINLTEYSTCFHLVANHFGITELQELFSVTRILLDICLNFTDSHFEIIHSKNIVDRIFKPSAGFDDQQLRQYIEFHTALKFGIQYKERPILFYVLLKLMSRDTYTNKDLILEEINNIFDSLGLSVVKIFEDANRLIVDKAEILKNSEIKYFSLIAESVKKNAATLIKEPSDVIDKYSSHINKYLDILDLPNIQIGDSFFRLGKPQKSVFDDIDYDECFEEIGKLEKWVQEFDDACFY
;
A
#
# COMPACT_ATOMS: atom_id res chain seq x y z
N MET A 1 -2.39 19.05 15.96
CA MET A 1 -1.65 17.76 15.85
C MET A 1 -0.96 17.81 14.50
N ALA A 2 0.37 17.90 14.47
CA ALA A 2 1.14 18.04 13.24
C ALA A 2 0.80 16.96 12.18
N ILE A 3 0.60 17.35 10.92
CA ILE A 3 0.88 16.59 9.72
C ILE A 3 2.37 16.30 9.86
N ASN A 4 2.65 15.15 10.44
CA ASN A 4 3.99 14.71 10.70
C ASN A 4 4.08 13.35 10.02
N GLU A 5 4.78 13.33 8.90
CA GLU A 5 4.97 12.14 8.05
C GLU A 5 5.61 10.98 8.81
N SER A 6 6.34 11.27 9.90
CA SER A 6 6.81 10.30 10.92
C SER A 6 5.68 9.45 11.54
N HIS A 7 4.42 9.76 11.23
CA HIS A 7 3.25 9.00 11.62
C HIS A 7 2.65 8.13 10.52
N ILE A 8 3.07 8.24 9.25
CA ILE A 8 2.56 7.40 8.15
C ILE A 8 3.39 6.13 8.05
N LEU A 9 4.71 6.23 7.96
CA LEU A 9 5.63 5.11 8.06
C LEU A 9 6.40 5.19 9.39
N ALA A 10 6.82 4.05 9.94
CA ALA A 10 7.65 3.97 11.13
C ALA A 10 9.09 4.27 10.77
N ASP A 11 9.84 4.85 11.70
CA ASP A 11 11.30 4.91 11.63
C ASP A 11 11.87 3.48 11.77
N SER A 12 11.87 2.69 10.70
CA SER A 12 12.66 1.47 10.59
C SER A 12 13.82 1.76 9.65
N ASP A 13 15.05 1.72 10.18
CA ASP A 13 16.36 1.84 9.51
C ASP A 13 16.27 2.40 8.07
N VAL A 14 16.13 3.72 7.99
CA VAL A 14 15.70 4.44 6.78
C VAL A 14 16.85 4.53 5.78
N LEU A 15 17.13 3.43 5.08
CA LEU A 15 17.93 3.41 3.87
C LEU A 15 17.20 4.11 2.70
N GLY A 16 15.90 4.41 2.86
CA GLY A 16 15.07 5.11 1.88
C GLY A 16 13.70 5.50 2.43
N ASN A 17 13.02 6.42 1.74
CA ASN A 17 11.69 6.90 2.11
C ASN A 17 10.93 7.48 0.90
N PHE A 18 9.68 7.09 0.73
CA PHE A 18 8.68 7.75 -0.11
C PHE A 18 7.87 8.75 0.70
N ASN A 19 7.91 10.01 0.28
CA ASN A 19 7.18 11.08 0.93
C ASN A 19 5.75 11.20 0.38
N PHE A 20 4.74 11.04 1.24
CA PHE A 20 3.31 11.04 0.86
C PHE A 20 2.74 12.43 0.55
N ILE A 21 3.47 13.52 0.78
CA ILE A 21 3.02 14.89 0.49
C ILE A 21 3.73 15.45 -0.74
N THR A 22 5.06 15.33 -0.79
CA THR A 22 5.89 15.80 -1.90
C THR A 22 6.00 14.78 -3.03
N TYR A 23 5.62 13.51 -2.82
CA TYR A 23 5.78 12.41 -3.78
C TYR A 23 7.24 12.14 -4.18
N ASN A 24 8.19 12.65 -3.39
CA ASN A 24 9.62 12.39 -3.56
C ASN A 24 9.99 10.97 -3.11
N ILE A 25 11.00 10.39 -3.75
CA ILE A 25 11.65 9.16 -3.32
C ILE A 25 13.08 9.50 -2.93
N PHE A 26 13.42 9.27 -1.68
CA PHE A 26 14.75 9.47 -1.12
C PHE A 26 15.42 8.13 -0.83
N LEU A 27 16.73 8.03 -1.07
CA LEU A 27 17.57 6.94 -0.61
C LEU A 27 18.77 7.49 0.17
N LEU A 28 19.03 6.90 1.32
CA LEU A 28 20.22 7.15 2.12
C LEU A 28 21.38 6.31 1.56
N ALA A 29 22.03 6.83 0.52
CA ALA A 29 23.24 6.27 -0.06
C ALA A 29 24.27 7.40 -0.33
N ASP A 30 25.56 7.04 -0.29
CA ASP A 30 26.64 8.02 -0.54
C ASP A 30 26.64 8.51 -2.00
N ASP A 31 26.37 7.60 -2.94
CA ASP A 31 26.26 7.90 -4.36
C ASP A 31 25.39 6.85 -5.10
N ALA A 32 25.23 7.04 -6.41
CA ALA A 32 24.49 6.13 -7.28
C ALA A 32 25.35 4.94 -7.81
N SER A 33 26.51 4.64 -7.21
CA SER A 33 27.39 3.56 -7.67
C SER A 33 26.72 2.19 -7.61
N PHE A 34 25.79 1.97 -6.69
CA PHE A 34 25.01 0.72 -6.62
C PHE A 34 24.28 0.43 -7.94
N ILE A 35 23.80 1.45 -8.67
CA ILE A 35 23.16 1.30 -9.98
C ILE A 35 24.14 0.73 -11.02
N LYS A 36 25.42 1.13 -10.93
CA LYS A 36 26.48 0.57 -11.76
C LYS A 36 26.81 -0.86 -11.32
N ASN A 37 26.92 -1.10 -10.02
CA ASN A 37 27.28 -2.41 -9.47
C ASN A 37 26.22 -3.49 -9.76
N ILE A 38 24.92 -3.14 -9.81
CA ILE A 38 23.88 -4.08 -10.27
C ILE A 38 23.93 -4.32 -11.78
N ARG A 39 24.55 -3.43 -12.56
CA ARG A 39 24.68 -3.54 -14.03
C ARG A 39 25.95 -4.24 -14.49
N ASP A 40 27.03 -4.08 -13.75
CA ASP A 40 28.36 -4.59 -14.07
C ASP A 40 28.69 -5.87 -13.28
N ASP A 41 29.82 -6.52 -13.59
CA ASP A 41 30.31 -7.73 -12.89
C ASP A 41 31.02 -7.35 -11.58
N ALA A 42 30.28 -6.81 -10.62
CA ALA A 42 30.79 -6.53 -9.27
C ALA A 42 31.12 -7.84 -8.52
N ASP A 43 32.03 -7.76 -7.54
CA ASP A 43 32.25 -8.89 -6.63
C ASP A 43 31.01 -9.16 -5.77
N ILE A 44 30.92 -10.36 -5.19
CA ILE A 44 29.70 -10.83 -4.52
C ILE A 44 29.29 -9.98 -3.31
N PHE A 45 30.23 -9.36 -2.60
CA PHE A 45 29.93 -8.53 -1.43
C PHE A 45 29.40 -7.17 -1.87
N THR A 46 30.08 -6.53 -2.83
CA THR A 46 29.60 -5.27 -3.44
C THR A 46 28.24 -5.47 -4.12
N PHE A 47 28.02 -6.59 -4.79
CA PHE A 47 26.73 -6.93 -5.39
C PHE A 47 25.65 -7.11 -4.33
N LYS A 48 25.95 -7.77 -3.20
CA LYS A 48 25.02 -7.94 -2.09
C LYS A 48 24.56 -6.59 -1.51
N GLU A 49 25.48 -5.69 -1.20
CA GLU A 49 25.14 -4.34 -0.71
C GLU A 49 24.30 -3.56 -1.73
N SER A 50 24.63 -3.71 -3.02
CA SER A 50 23.88 -3.06 -4.09
C SER A 50 22.47 -3.63 -4.27
N VAL A 51 22.28 -4.92 -3.98
CA VAL A 51 20.95 -5.56 -3.93
C VAL A 51 20.13 -4.99 -2.77
N GLU A 52 20.72 -4.72 -1.61
CA GLU A 52 19.99 -4.12 -0.47
C GLU A 52 19.46 -2.72 -0.81
N LEU A 53 20.30 -1.85 -1.39
CA LEU A 53 19.87 -0.53 -1.85
C LEU A 53 18.84 -0.61 -2.99
N PHE A 54 19.01 -1.58 -3.90
CA PHE A 54 18.03 -1.84 -4.95
C PHE A 54 16.68 -2.29 -4.38
N SER A 55 16.69 -3.14 -3.35
CA SER A 55 15.53 -3.61 -2.59
C SER A 55 14.72 -2.40 -2.11
N VAL A 56 15.37 -1.52 -1.33
CA VAL A 56 14.76 -0.32 -0.74
C VAL A 56 14.25 0.63 -1.83
N MET A 57 15.04 0.84 -2.88
CA MET A 57 14.60 1.65 -4.01
C MET A 57 13.31 1.11 -4.66
N THR A 58 13.24 -0.21 -4.90
CA THR A 58 12.03 -0.81 -5.50
C THR A 58 10.82 -0.74 -4.56
N HIS A 59 11.06 -0.79 -3.25
CA HIS A 59 10.06 -0.58 -2.22
C HIS A 59 9.45 0.83 -2.33
N GLU A 60 10.29 1.87 -2.35
CA GLU A 60 9.80 3.26 -2.44
C GLU A 60 9.15 3.59 -3.78
N TYR A 61 9.69 3.05 -4.89
CA TYR A 61 9.01 3.17 -6.18
C TYR A 61 7.64 2.50 -6.17
N ARG A 62 7.47 1.41 -5.43
CA ARG A 62 6.16 0.77 -5.32
C ARG A 62 5.19 1.63 -4.53
N HIS A 63 5.62 2.34 -3.49
CA HIS A 63 4.78 3.34 -2.85
C HIS A 63 4.36 4.46 -3.81
N TYR A 64 5.30 5.02 -4.58
CA TYR A 64 4.94 6.00 -5.61
C TYR A 64 3.89 5.42 -6.58
N TYR A 65 4.09 4.19 -7.07
CA TYR A 65 3.15 3.52 -7.96
C TYR A 65 1.78 3.33 -7.29
N ASP A 66 1.72 2.81 -6.06
CA ASP A 66 0.48 2.64 -5.33
C ASP A 66 -0.25 3.96 -5.11
N MET A 67 0.49 5.05 -4.90
CA MET A 67 -0.03 6.38 -4.66
C MET A 67 -0.37 7.18 -5.93
N THR A 68 -0.14 6.63 -7.12
CA THR A 68 -0.42 7.30 -8.41
C THR A 68 -1.20 6.45 -9.43
N HIS A 69 -1.05 5.12 -9.39
CA HIS A 69 -1.60 4.17 -10.36
C HIS A 69 -2.61 3.20 -9.76
N THR A 70 -3.12 3.49 -8.57
CA THR A 70 -4.28 2.80 -7.98
C THR A 70 -5.42 3.79 -7.71
N THR A 71 -6.65 3.28 -7.55
CA THR A 71 -7.78 4.16 -7.22
C THR A 71 -7.66 4.77 -5.84
N TYR A 72 -7.00 4.09 -4.89
CA TYR A 72 -6.66 4.68 -3.60
C TYR A 72 -5.70 5.87 -3.79
N GLY A 73 -4.58 5.61 -4.46
CA GLY A 73 -3.50 6.58 -4.64
C GLY A 73 -3.92 7.84 -5.38
N ILE A 74 -4.59 7.69 -6.53
CA ILE A 74 -4.97 8.86 -7.34
C ILE A 74 -6.04 9.73 -6.65
N ASN A 75 -6.93 9.13 -5.85
CA ASN A 75 -7.87 9.90 -5.04
C ASN A 75 -7.15 10.63 -3.90
N TYR A 76 -6.17 9.98 -3.27
CA TYR A 76 -5.34 10.65 -2.28
C TYR A 76 -4.56 11.83 -2.88
N LEU A 77 -3.90 11.67 -4.04
CA LEU A 77 -3.21 12.75 -4.74
C LEU A 77 -4.17 13.90 -5.06
N PHE A 78 -5.38 13.56 -5.51
CA PHE A 78 -6.41 14.54 -5.79
C PHE A 78 -6.82 15.34 -4.54
N ASP A 79 -7.11 14.65 -3.44
CA ASP A 79 -7.50 15.30 -2.18
C ASP A 79 -6.37 16.16 -1.62
N LEU A 80 -5.12 15.70 -1.73
CA LEU A 80 -3.93 16.45 -1.37
C LEU A 80 -3.77 17.73 -2.20
N ALA A 81 -3.84 17.63 -3.53
CA ALA A 81 -3.73 18.78 -4.42
C ALA A 81 -4.83 19.81 -4.16
N VAL A 82 -6.05 19.33 -3.90
CA VAL A 82 -7.18 20.19 -3.53
C VAL A 82 -6.96 20.88 -2.20
N ALA A 83 -6.44 20.18 -1.19
CA ALA A 83 -6.17 20.75 0.14
C ALA A 83 -5.03 21.78 0.09
N LEU A 84 -3.89 21.44 -0.52
CA LEU A 84 -2.74 22.35 -0.65
C LEU A 84 -3.07 23.55 -1.54
N GLY A 85 -3.86 23.38 -2.59
CA GLY A 85 -4.31 24.48 -3.45
C GLY A 85 -5.10 25.56 -2.71
N GLN A 86 -5.72 25.25 -1.56
CA GLN A 86 -6.38 26.28 -0.75
C GLN A 86 -5.38 27.31 -0.16
N GLY A 87 -4.10 26.92 -0.02
CA GLY A 87 -3.02 27.76 0.50
C GLY A 87 -2.39 28.70 -0.53
N ILE A 88 -2.64 28.50 -1.82
CA ILE A 88 -2.15 29.37 -2.90
C ILE A 88 -2.96 30.69 -2.92
N ASP A 89 -4.26 30.57 -2.69
CA ASP A 89 -5.23 31.66 -2.81
C ASP A 89 -5.46 32.46 -1.51
N VAL A 90 -4.58 32.38 -0.50
CA VAL A 90 -4.82 32.96 0.85
C VAL A 90 -5.17 34.46 0.83
N LYS A 91 -4.77 35.21 -0.20
CA LYS A 91 -5.06 36.65 -0.33
C LYS A 91 -6.31 36.97 -1.17
N SER A 92 -6.78 36.03 -1.99
CA SER A 92 -7.93 36.13 -2.91
C SER A 92 -9.08 35.18 -2.53
N GLY A 93 -8.87 34.36 -1.51
CA GLY A 93 -9.47 33.04 -1.38
C GLY A 93 -10.90 33.00 -0.90
N ASP A 94 -11.53 31.88 -1.22
CA ASP A 94 -12.86 31.50 -0.80
C ASP A 94 -12.76 30.65 0.48
N GLU A 95 -12.81 31.30 1.65
CA GLU A 95 -12.74 30.63 2.96
C GLU A 95 -13.76 29.48 3.11
N PHE A 96 -14.88 29.54 2.37
CA PHE A 96 -15.88 28.47 2.34
C PHE A 96 -15.35 27.14 1.77
N LYS A 97 -14.15 27.10 1.18
CA LYS A 97 -13.50 25.88 0.69
C LYS A 97 -12.45 25.31 1.64
N TYR A 98 -12.08 26.03 2.71
CA TYR A 98 -11.02 25.58 3.63
C TYR A 98 -11.39 24.31 4.41
N TYR A 99 -12.69 23.96 4.51
CA TYR A 99 -13.10 22.69 5.10
C TYR A 99 -12.46 21.46 4.41
N LYS A 100 -12.07 21.57 3.14
CA LYS A 100 -11.37 20.52 2.38
C LYS A 100 -10.00 20.17 2.98
N ILE A 101 -9.32 21.15 3.59
CA ILE A 101 -8.08 20.95 4.36
C ILE A 101 -8.37 20.02 5.54
N LYS A 102 -9.48 20.27 6.25
CA LYS A 102 -9.89 19.44 7.39
C LYS A 102 -10.32 18.04 6.96
N GLU A 103 -11.00 17.91 5.84
CA GLU A 103 -11.35 16.60 5.25
C GLU A 103 -10.08 15.79 4.93
N PHE A 104 -9.11 16.41 4.26
CA PHE A 104 -7.84 15.76 3.91
C PHE A 104 -7.03 15.36 5.16
N THR A 105 -6.84 16.26 6.11
CA THR A 105 -6.07 15.97 7.35
C THR A 105 -6.75 14.93 8.24
N ASN A 106 -8.09 14.88 8.26
CA ASN A 106 -8.81 13.78 8.90
C ASN A 106 -8.65 12.45 8.15
N ASN A 107 -8.49 12.47 6.83
CA ASN A 107 -8.19 11.29 6.03
C ASN A 107 -6.75 10.80 6.23
N LEU A 108 -5.77 11.69 6.38
CA LEU A 108 -4.37 11.34 6.70
C LEU A 108 -4.26 10.47 7.97
N LYS A 109 -5.01 10.82 9.02
CA LYS A 109 -5.07 10.08 10.29
C LYS A 109 -5.62 8.64 10.15
N LYS A 110 -6.16 8.28 8.98
CA LYS A 110 -6.70 6.95 8.67
C LYS A 110 -5.73 6.09 7.87
N ILE A 111 -4.68 6.68 7.30
CA ILE A 111 -3.64 5.92 6.59
C ILE A 111 -2.94 5.01 7.59
N ARG A 112 -2.51 5.63 8.70
CA ARG A 112 -1.98 4.97 9.88
C ARG A 112 -2.66 5.52 11.11
N TYR A 113 -3.23 4.62 11.91
CA TYR A 113 -3.95 5.02 13.11
C TYR A 113 -2.98 5.46 14.22
N PRO A 114 -3.42 6.35 15.13
CA PRO A 114 -2.60 6.79 16.25
C PRO A 114 -2.06 5.65 17.12
N LYS A 115 -0.84 5.82 17.68
CA LYS A 115 -0.16 4.83 18.56
C LYS A 115 -1.02 4.35 19.73
N PHE A 116 -2.01 5.13 20.17
CA PHE A 116 -3.02 4.74 21.17
C PHE A 116 -3.66 3.38 20.88
N TYR A 117 -3.87 3.04 19.61
CA TYR A 117 -4.51 1.79 19.21
C TYR A 117 -3.56 0.57 19.27
N ASN A 118 -2.25 0.81 19.37
CA ASN A 118 -1.22 -0.22 19.37
C ASN A 118 -0.94 -0.75 20.78
N VAL A 119 -0.61 -2.02 20.86
CA VAL A 119 -0.15 -2.71 22.08
C VAL A 119 1.03 -3.58 21.69
N LEU A 120 2.19 -3.37 22.30
CA LEU A 120 3.38 -4.20 22.15
C LEU A 120 3.70 -4.77 23.53
N LEU A 121 3.75 -6.11 23.66
CA LEU A 121 3.98 -6.77 24.95
C LEU A 121 5.34 -7.47 25.02
N LYS A 122 5.55 -8.49 24.18
CA LYS A 122 6.72 -9.36 24.31
C LYS A 122 7.15 -9.90 22.95
N GLN A 123 8.46 -9.90 22.69
CA GLN A 123 9.05 -10.52 21.51
C GLN A 123 9.04 -12.05 21.64
N ASP A 124 8.74 -12.74 20.54
CA ASP A 124 8.83 -14.20 20.43
C ASP A 124 9.57 -14.59 19.13
N ASN A 125 10.69 -15.30 19.28
CA ASN A 125 11.52 -15.71 18.14
C ASN A 125 11.11 -17.07 17.56
N SER A 126 10.03 -17.70 18.05
CA SER A 126 9.61 -19.02 17.57
C SER A 126 9.08 -19.02 16.14
N LYS A 127 8.63 -17.85 15.64
CA LYS A 127 7.94 -17.66 14.36
C LYS A 127 6.70 -18.54 14.19
N LYS A 128 6.10 -18.98 15.29
CA LYS A 128 4.84 -19.73 15.31
C LYS A 128 3.73 -18.83 15.83
N TRP A 129 3.44 -17.80 15.05
CA TRP A 129 2.47 -16.78 15.44
C TRP A 129 1.10 -17.09 14.85
N GLU A 130 0.07 -16.87 15.66
CA GLU A 130 -1.31 -16.91 15.23
C GLU A 130 -1.89 -15.50 15.24
N LEU A 131 -2.39 -15.04 14.10
CA LEU A 131 -3.11 -13.79 13.98
C LEU A 131 -4.62 -14.05 14.15
N ARG A 132 -5.21 -13.47 15.20
CA ARG A 132 -6.66 -13.49 15.44
C ARG A 132 -7.26 -12.09 15.29
N PRO A 133 -7.99 -11.82 14.21
CA PRO A 133 -8.61 -10.51 14.02
C PRO A 133 -9.65 -10.21 15.09
N THR A 134 -9.70 -8.96 15.53
CA THR A 134 -10.79 -8.41 16.35
C THR A 134 -11.25 -7.10 15.74
N ILE A 135 -12.40 -6.58 16.13
CA ILE A 135 -12.91 -5.32 15.57
C ILE A 135 -13.34 -4.39 16.70
N GLY A 136 -13.01 -3.12 16.57
CA GLY A 136 -13.45 -2.05 17.46
C GLY A 136 -13.99 -0.88 16.65
N LYS A 137 -14.06 0.30 17.26
CA LYS A 137 -14.59 1.52 16.66
C LYS A 137 -13.59 2.68 16.80
N VAL A 138 -13.54 3.57 15.81
CA VAL A 138 -12.72 4.80 15.85
C VAL A 138 -13.40 5.82 16.75
N TYR A 139 -12.62 6.65 17.45
CA TYR A 139 -13.11 7.89 18.06
C TYR A 139 -13.23 9.02 17.01
N ASP A 140 -14.34 9.77 17.02
CA ASP A 140 -14.52 10.94 16.16
C ASP A 140 -13.71 12.16 16.64
N SER A 141 -13.79 13.27 15.90
CA SER A 141 -13.06 14.51 16.24
C SER A 141 -13.46 15.10 17.59
N SER A 142 -14.64 14.75 18.12
CA SER A 142 -15.10 15.15 19.45
C SER A 142 -14.66 14.19 20.57
N GLY A 143 -13.93 13.12 20.22
CA GLY A 143 -13.51 12.07 21.14
C GLY A 143 -14.60 11.06 21.50
N LYS A 144 -15.73 11.05 20.78
CA LYS A 144 -16.81 10.06 20.99
C LYS A 144 -16.59 8.83 20.13
N ILE A 145 -17.08 7.68 20.60
CA ILE A 145 -17.06 6.45 19.79
C ILE A 145 -17.95 6.66 18.56
N SER A 146 -17.36 6.51 17.37
CA SER A 146 -18.08 6.58 16.09
C SER A 146 -18.59 5.21 15.66
N ASP A 147 -19.39 5.16 14.60
CA ASP A 147 -19.81 3.88 13.98
C ASP A 147 -18.79 3.33 12.97
N ARG A 148 -17.69 4.05 12.74
CA ARG A 148 -16.63 3.61 11.85
C ARG A 148 -15.81 2.50 12.53
N PRO A 149 -15.70 1.31 11.93
CA PRO A 149 -14.98 0.20 12.54
C PRO A 149 -13.47 0.31 12.32
N ILE A 150 -12.71 -0.32 13.22
CA ILE A 150 -11.27 -0.60 13.06
C ILE A 150 -11.08 -2.09 13.23
N LEU A 151 -10.55 -2.77 12.20
CA LEU A 151 -10.08 -4.13 12.36
C LEU A 151 -8.69 -4.10 13.04
N PHE A 152 -8.49 -4.97 14.02
CA PHE A 152 -7.23 -5.13 14.73
C PHE A 152 -6.64 -6.49 14.42
N ALA A 153 -5.36 -6.52 14.04
CA ALA A 153 -4.56 -7.73 14.05
C ALA A 153 -4.05 -7.96 15.47
N ARG A 154 -4.29 -9.16 16.02
CA ARG A 154 -3.78 -9.58 17.34
C ARG A 154 -2.95 -10.83 17.16
N TYR A 155 -1.68 -10.73 17.52
CA TYR A 155 -0.72 -11.80 17.37
C TYR A 155 -0.57 -12.56 18.67
N TYR A 156 -0.59 -13.88 18.60
CA TYR A 156 -0.39 -14.77 19.73
C TYR A 156 0.77 -15.71 19.47
N ASP A 157 1.54 -16.03 20.50
CA ASP A 157 2.59 -17.04 20.42
C ASP A 157 2.01 -18.47 20.48
N ALA A 158 2.90 -19.46 20.38
CA ALA A 158 2.54 -20.87 20.50
C ALA A 158 1.94 -21.26 21.87
N ASN A 159 2.12 -20.42 22.90
CA ASN A 159 1.54 -20.60 24.25
C ASN A 159 0.24 -19.81 24.44
N ASN A 160 -0.33 -19.27 23.36
CA ASN A 160 -1.54 -18.46 23.38
C ASN A 160 -1.41 -17.13 24.16
N GLN A 161 -0.19 -16.60 24.28
CA GLN A 161 0.10 -15.30 24.89
C GLN A 161 0.06 -14.20 23.84
N LEU A 162 -0.61 -13.08 24.15
CA LEU A 162 -0.66 -11.93 23.25
C LEU A 162 0.75 -11.32 23.10
N LEU A 163 1.22 -11.23 21.87
CA LEU A 163 2.50 -10.62 21.50
C LEU A 163 2.29 -9.12 21.25
N CYS A 164 1.42 -8.81 20.29
CA CYS A 164 1.06 -7.45 19.95
C CYS A 164 -0.37 -7.34 19.42
N ARG A 165 -0.86 -6.11 19.39
CA ARG A 165 -2.06 -5.69 18.68
C ARG A 165 -1.78 -4.40 17.96
N HIS A 166 -2.21 -4.27 16.72
CA HIS A 166 -2.28 -2.98 16.03
C HIS A 166 -3.48 -2.95 15.07
N PRO A 167 -3.93 -1.77 14.64
CA PRO A 167 -4.92 -1.62 13.59
C PRO A 167 -4.44 -2.23 12.28
N PHE A 168 -5.32 -2.96 11.60
CA PHE A 168 -5.14 -3.29 10.19
C PHE A 168 -5.64 -2.10 9.37
N SER A 169 -4.71 -1.34 8.80
CA SER A 169 -4.98 -0.03 8.21
C SER A 169 -4.44 0.07 6.78
N MET A 170 -4.59 1.23 6.13
CA MET A 170 -4.09 1.39 4.75
C MET A 170 -2.58 1.21 4.66
N VAL A 171 -1.82 1.63 5.67
CA VAL A 171 -0.37 1.42 5.69
C VAL A 171 -0.03 -0.06 5.57
N SER A 172 -0.78 -0.96 6.21
CA SER A 172 -0.56 -2.40 6.11
C SER A 172 -0.72 -2.95 4.69
N LEU A 173 -1.57 -2.33 3.87
CA LEU A 173 -1.76 -2.72 2.47
C LEU A 173 -0.61 -2.20 1.61
N LEU A 174 -0.25 -0.92 1.79
CA LEU A 174 0.82 -0.25 1.03
C LEU A 174 2.18 -0.89 1.31
N GLU A 175 2.47 -1.20 2.57
CA GLU A 175 3.73 -1.81 3.00
C GLU A 175 3.87 -3.24 2.54
N CYS A 176 2.79 -4.01 2.61
CA CYS A 176 2.80 -5.36 2.09
C CYS A 176 3.00 -5.37 0.56
N SER A 177 2.39 -4.42 -0.15
CA SER A 177 2.57 -4.22 -1.59
C SER A 177 4.03 -3.88 -1.95
N ALA A 178 4.66 -2.96 -1.21
CA ALA A 178 6.06 -2.59 -1.39
C ALA A 178 7.03 -3.72 -1.03
N THR A 179 6.81 -4.41 0.09
CA THR A 179 7.62 -5.57 0.52
C THR A 179 7.55 -6.73 -0.49
N LEU A 180 6.40 -6.93 -1.14
CA LEU A 180 6.26 -7.91 -2.23
C LEU A 180 7.18 -7.58 -3.40
N ASP A 181 7.17 -6.32 -3.84
CA ASP A 181 8.00 -5.88 -4.96
C ASP A 181 9.48 -5.91 -4.58
N GLU A 182 9.83 -5.45 -3.40
CA GLU A 182 11.17 -5.59 -2.84
C GLU A 182 11.69 -7.03 -3.00
N HIS A 183 10.92 -8.01 -2.51
CA HIS A 183 11.37 -9.39 -2.53
C HIS A 183 11.48 -9.96 -3.95
N LEU A 184 10.43 -9.81 -4.75
CA LEU A 184 10.32 -10.44 -6.06
C LEU A 184 11.35 -9.84 -7.03
N ASN A 185 11.58 -8.53 -6.94
CA ASN A 185 12.56 -7.83 -7.76
C ASN A 185 14.00 -8.22 -7.39
N SER A 186 14.32 -8.32 -6.10
CA SER A 186 15.64 -8.75 -5.64
C SER A 186 15.95 -10.18 -6.04
N ILE A 187 14.99 -11.11 -5.92
CA ILE A 187 15.17 -12.51 -6.36
C ILE A 187 15.42 -12.59 -7.88
N VAL A 188 14.66 -11.83 -8.69
CA VAL A 188 14.85 -11.78 -10.15
C VAL A 188 16.24 -11.23 -10.49
N LEU A 189 16.66 -10.15 -9.83
CA LEU A 189 17.97 -9.54 -10.04
C LEU A 189 19.10 -10.52 -9.72
N ILE A 190 19.07 -11.13 -8.53
CA ILE A 190 20.08 -12.12 -8.10
C ILE A 190 20.12 -13.29 -9.09
N THR A 191 18.96 -13.84 -9.45
CA THR A 191 18.84 -15.00 -10.35
C THR A 191 19.42 -14.71 -11.73
N HIS A 192 19.12 -13.53 -12.29
CA HIS A 192 19.61 -13.14 -13.60
C HIS A 192 21.12 -12.87 -13.59
N LYS A 193 21.60 -12.13 -12.59
CA LYS A 193 23.01 -11.71 -12.49
C LYS A 193 23.96 -12.85 -12.18
N LEU A 194 23.53 -13.78 -11.34
CA LEU A 194 24.35 -14.92 -10.91
C LEU A 194 23.96 -16.23 -11.62
N LYS A 195 23.33 -16.15 -12.79
CA LYS A 195 22.90 -17.33 -13.58
C LYS A 195 24.05 -18.31 -13.85
N ASP A 196 25.26 -17.79 -14.08
CA ASP A 196 26.47 -18.56 -14.37
C ASP A 196 27.30 -18.89 -13.10
N GLN A 197 26.81 -18.48 -11.91
CA GLN A 197 27.46 -18.68 -10.61
C GLN A 197 26.48 -19.33 -9.61
N PRO A 198 26.08 -20.60 -9.81
CA PRO A 198 24.98 -21.23 -9.07
C PRO A 198 25.19 -21.25 -7.55
N ALA A 199 26.42 -21.47 -7.07
CA ALA A 199 26.70 -21.46 -5.64
C ALA A 199 26.50 -20.09 -4.99
N ASN A 200 26.94 -19.01 -5.65
CA ASN A 200 26.76 -17.63 -5.18
C ASN A 200 25.29 -17.21 -5.22
N LYS A 201 24.59 -17.60 -6.29
CA LYS A 201 23.15 -17.39 -6.45
C LYS A 201 22.36 -18.03 -5.29
N ASP A 202 22.59 -19.31 -5.04
CA ASP A 202 21.88 -20.06 -4.00
C ASP A 202 22.19 -19.53 -2.59
N PHE A 203 23.43 -19.07 -2.35
CA PHE A 203 23.82 -18.42 -1.10
C PHE A 203 23.05 -17.10 -0.88
N LEU A 204 23.05 -16.20 -1.87
CA LEU A 204 22.39 -14.90 -1.72
C LEU A 204 20.86 -15.02 -1.64
N ILE A 205 20.24 -15.90 -2.42
CA ILE A 205 18.79 -16.15 -2.32
C ILE A 205 18.42 -16.58 -0.91
N LYS A 206 19.14 -17.56 -0.34
CA LYS A 206 18.87 -18.03 1.03
C LYS A 206 19.08 -16.95 2.10
N ASP A 207 20.13 -16.14 1.96
CA ASP A 207 20.37 -15.02 2.88
C ASP A 207 19.23 -14.00 2.82
N PHE A 208 18.78 -13.66 1.61
CA PHE A 208 17.72 -12.70 1.36
C PHE A 208 16.33 -13.21 1.82
N GLU A 209 15.99 -14.46 1.53
CA GLU A 209 14.77 -15.12 2.01
C GLU A 209 14.74 -15.16 3.55
N LYS A 210 15.87 -15.48 4.18
CA LYS A 210 15.97 -15.48 5.64
C LYS A 210 15.69 -14.09 6.22
N LYS A 211 16.30 -13.04 5.67
CA LYS A 211 16.04 -11.64 6.07
C LYS A 211 14.57 -11.26 5.88
N SER A 212 13.97 -11.67 4.76
CA SER A 212 12.54 -11.43 4.48
C SER A 212 11.64 -12.08 5.53
N ILE A 213 11.93 -13.32 5.93
CA ILE A 213 11.18 -14.00 7.00
C ILE A 213 11.44 -13.35 8.35
N ASP A 214 12.69 -12.97 8.67
CA ASP A 214 13.02 -12.27 9.91
C ASP A 214 12.23 -10.95 10.02
N TYR A 215 12.10 -10.19 8.93
CA TYR A 215 11.27 -8.99 8.82
C TYR A 215 9.77 -9.29 9.06
N ILE A 216 9.21 -10.29 8.37
CA ILE A 216 7.78 -10.66 8.50
C ILE A 216 7.42 -11.02 9.96
N TYR A 217 8.37 -11.62 10.69
CA TYR A 217 8.22 -12.03 12.08
C TYR A 217 8.89 -11.09 13.08
N ASP A 218 9.06 -9.81 12.75
CA ASP A 218 9.43 -8.77 13.71
C ASP A 218 8.19 -8.15 14.35
N ILE A 219 8.13 -8.15 15.68
CA ILE A 219 7.01 -7.60 16.45
C ILE A 219 6.85 -6.09 16.26
N ASN A 220 7.94 -5.39 15.97
CA ASN A 220 7.92 -3.95 15.72
C ASN A 220 7.39 -3.60 14.33
N LEU A 221 7.37 -4.59 13.43
CA LEU A 221 6.98 -4.45 12.02
C LEU A 221 5.70 -5.23 11.69
N THR A 222 4.93 -5.67 12.68
CA THR A 222 3.69 -6.44 12.44
C THR A 222 2.64 -5.67 11.64
N GLU A 223 2.65 -4.33 11.74
CA GLU A 223 1.79 -3.47 10.93
C GLU A 223 2.06 -3.63 9.42
N TYR A 224 3.31 -3.93 9.06
CA TYR A 224 3.80 -4.11 7.70
C TYR A 224 3.54 -5.53 7.19
N SER A 225 3.56 -6.53 8.09
CA SER A 225 3.44 -7.94 7.73
C SER A 225 2.04 -8.53 7.88
N THR A 226 1.05 -7.74 8.31
CA THR A 226 -0.31 -8.24 8.61
C THR A 226 -1.00 -8.95 7.48
N CYS A 227 -0.91 -8.43 6.25
CA CYS A 227 -1.50 -9.08 5.08
C CYS A 227 -0.92 -10.50 4.88
N PHE A 228 0.41 -10.64 5.00
CA PHE A 228 1.09 -11.94 4.90
C PHE A 228 0.61 -12.91 5.97
N HIS A 229 0.53 -12.47 7.23
CA HIS A 229 0.07 -13.33 8.32
C HIS A 229 -1.40 -13.75 8.17
N LEU A 230 -2.27 -12.83 7.74
CA LEU A 230 -3.68 -13.15 7.47
C LEU A 230 -3.81 -14.25 6.41
N VAL A 231 -3.09 -14.11 5.29
CA VAL A 231 -3.12 -15.09 4.19
C VAL A 231 -2.49 -16.41 4.63
N ALA A 232 -1.30 -16.38 5.23
CA ALA A 232 -0.59 -17.57 5.72
C ALA A 232 -1.42 -18.35 6.75
N ASN A 233 -2.04 -17.68 7.72
CA ASN A 233 -2.89 -18.35 8.71
C ASN A 233 -4.21 -18.86 8.12
N HIS A 234 -4.77 -18.22 7.09
CA HIS A 234 -6.03 -18.67 6.49
C HIS A 234 -5.88 -19.94 5.65
N PHE A 235 -4.81 -20.02 4.85
CA PHE A 235 -4.54 -21.17 3.96
C PHE A 235 -3.56 -22.19 4.54
N GLY A 236 -2.84 -21.86 5.62
CA GLY A 236 -1.77 -22.70 6.15
C GLY A 236 -0.52 -22.72 5.29
N ILE A 237 -0.27 -21.65 4.53
CA ILE A 237 0.88 -21.53 3.61
C ILE A 237 2.16 -21.28 4.41
N THR A 238 3.19 -22.08 4.13
CA THR A 238 4.55 -21.89 4.67
C THR A 238 5.55 -21.41 3.62
N GLU A 239 5.24 -21.56 2.33
CA GLU A 239 6.11 -21.19 1.22
C GLU A 239 5.87 -19.74 0.76
N LEU A 240 6.94 -18.95 0.65
CA LEU A 240 6.85 -17.52 0.35
C LEU A 240 6.23 -17.22 -1.02
N GLN A 241 6.52 -18.02 -2.05
CA GLN A 241 6.03 -17.76 -3.40
C GLN A 241 4.50 -17.88 -3.52
N GLU A 242 3.91 -18.90 -2.91
CA GLU A 242 2.45 -19.09 -2.87
C GLU A 242 1.80 -17.97 -2.05
N LEU A 243 2.37 -17.66 -0.89
CA LEU A 243 1.93 -16.57 -0.02
C LEU A 243 1.89 -15.23 -0.78
N PHE A 244 2.96 -14.93 -1.52
CA PHE A 244 3.08 -13.68 -2.26
C PHE A 244 2.11 -13.57 -3.43
N SER A 245 1.87 -14.67 -4.13
CA SER A 245 0.94 -14.71 -5.28
C SER A 245 -0.49 -14.37 -4.85
N VAL A 246 -0.98 -15.01 -3.78
CA VAL A 246 -2.33 -14.74 -3.24
C VAL A 246 -2.43 -13.33 -2.68
N THR A 247 -1.42 -12.92 -1.90
CA THR A 247 -1.40 -11.61 -1.27
C THR A 247 -1.40 -10.48 -2.30
N ARG A 248 -0.61 -10.60 -3.39
CA ARG A 248 -0.55 -9.60 -4.46
C ARG A 248 -1.91 -9.35 -5.10
N ILE A 249 -2.61 -10.40 -5.51
CA ILE A 249 -3.90 -10.28 -6.19
C ILE A 249 -4.94 -9.62 -5.27
N LEU A 250 -4.99 -10.02 -3.99
CA LEU A 250 -5.89 -9.40 -3.02
C LEU A 250 -5.56 -7.91 -2.81
N LEU A 251 -4.28 -7.54 -2.69
CA LEU A 251 -3.86 -6.15 -2.57
C LEU A 251 -4.24 -5.31 -3.79
N ASP A 252 -3.95 -5.80 -5.00
CA ASP A 252 -4.23 -5.06 -6.22
C ASP A 252 -5.73 -4.78 -6.37
N ILE A 253 -6.58 -5.76 -6.06
CA ILE A 253 -8.03 -5.59 -6.05
C ILE A 253 -8.45 -4.59 -4.97
N CYS A 254 -7.92 -4.75 -3.75
CA CYS A 254 -8.28 -3.90 -2.62
C CYS A 254 -7.85 -2.45 -2.82
N LEU A 255 -6.73 -2.17 -3.49
CA LEU A 255 -6.25 -0.83 -3.81
C LEU A 255 -6.94 -0.21 -5.03
N ASN A 256 -7.53 -1.02 -5.90
CA ASN A 256 -8.24 -0.57 -7.12
C ASN A 256 -9.77 -0.62 -7.03
N PHE A 257 -10.34 -1.08 -5.92
CA PHE A 257 -11.77 -0.97 -5.68
C PHE A 257 -12.24 0.50 -5.76
N THR A 258 -13.31 0.77 -6.52
CA THR A 258 -13.90 2.10 -6.66
C THR A 258 -15.06 2.25 -5.68
N ASP A 259 -15.53 3.48 -5.48
CA ASP A 259 -16.72 3.77 -4.69
C ASP A 259 -17.95 2.98 -5.16
N SER A 260 -18.14 2.87 -6.48
CA SER A 260 -19.23 2.10 -7.06
C SER A 260 -19.11 0.60 -6.75
N HIS A 261 -17.90 0.05 -6.75
CA HIS A 261 -17.71 -1.34 -6.34
C HIS A 261 -18.08 -1.55 -4.86
N PHE A 262 -17.67 -0.64 -3.96
CA PHE A 262 -18.06 -0.69 -2.55
C PHE A 262 -19.59 -0.63 -2.37
N GLU A 263 -20.27 0.25 -3.11
CA GLU A 263 -21.73 0.34 -3.10
C GLU A 263 -22.41 -0.96 -3.54
N ILE A 264 -21.90 -1.59 -4.61
CA ILE A 264 -22.42 -2.88 -5.11
C ILE A 264 -22.28 -3.95 -4.04
N ILE A 265 -21.08 -4.17 -3.50
CA ILE A 265 -20.87 -5.26 -2.52
C ILE A 265 -21.58 -5.01 -1.18
N HIS A 266 -21.75 -3.74 -0.79
CA HIS A 266 -22.55 -3.34 0.37
C HIS A 266 -24.03 -3.66 0.16
N SER A 267 -24.61 -3.21 -0.97
CA SER A 267 -26.03 -3.42 -1.28
C SER A 267 -26.42 -4.91 -1.38
N LYS A 268 -25.47 -5.75 -1.79
CA LYS A 268 -25.63 -7.20 -1.89
C LYS A 268 -25.28 -7.96 -0.61
N ASN A 269 -24.91 -7.26 0.47
CA ASN A 269 -24.51 -7.83 1.75
C ASN A 269 -23.47 -8.95 1.63
N ILE A 270 -22.37 -8.72 0.89
CA ILE A 270 -21.34 -9.74 0.64
C ILE A 270 -20.84 -10.41 1.95
N VAL A 271 -20.80 -9.65 3.05
CA VAL A 271 -20.36 -10.12 4.37
C VAL A 271 -21.22 -11.28 4.90
N ASP A 272 -22.51 -11.35 4.56
CA ASP A 272 -23.44 -12.42 5.00
C ASP A 272 -23.04 -13.82 4.48
N ARG A 273 -22.10 -13.87 3.53
CA ARG A 273 -21.57 -15.12 2.98
C ARG A 273 -20.39 -15.67 3.76
N ILE A 274 -19.71 -14.85 4.56
CA ILE A 274 -18.48 -15.26 5.25
C ILE A 274 -18.78 -16.27 6.36
N PHE A 275 -19.84 -15.99 7.12
CA PHE A 275 -20.16 -16.77 8.30
C PHE A 275 -21.65 -17.02 8.37
N LYS A 276 -22.01 -18.21 8.84
CA LYS A 276 -23.37 -18.53 9.26
C LYS A 276 -23.31 -18.93 10.74
N PRO A 277 -24.19 -18.38 11.59
CA PRO A 277 -24.26 -18.83 12.98
C PRO A 277 -24.51 -20.34 13.00
N SER A 278 -23.73 -21.10 13.78
CA SER A 278 -23.98 -22.54 13.93
C SER A 278 -25.02 -22.80 15.00
N ALA A 279 -25.76 -23.90 14.84
CA ALA A 279 -26.62 -24.42 15.90
C ALA A 279 -25.72 -24.89 17.06
N GLY A 280 -25.52 -24.03 18.07
CA GLY A 280 -24.61 -24.30 19.18
C GLY A 280 -23.92 -23.06 19.77
N PHE A 281 -24.07 -21.88 19.14
CA PHE A 281 -23.60 -20.64 19.76
C PHE A 281 -24.40 -20.35 21.02
N ASP A 282 -23.71 -20.02 22.12
CA ASP A 282 -24.35 -19.41 23.28
C ASP A 282 -24.72 -17.93 23.00
N ASP A 283 -25.50 -17.34 23.90
CA ASP A 283 -25.96 -15.95 23.77
C ASP A 283 -24.80 -14.94 23.65
N GLN A 284 -23.66 -15.20 24.29
CA GLN A 284 -22.50 -14.32 24.25
C GLN A 284 -21.77 -14.43 22.91
N GLN A 285 -21.55 -15.66 22.44
CA GLN A 285 -20.95 -15.94 21.14
C GLN A 285 -21.82 -15.38 20.01
N LEU A 286 -23.14 -15.50 20.11
CA LEU A 286 -24.06 -14.91 19.14
C LEU A 286 -23.99 -13.37 19.14
N ARG A 287 -23.91 -12.72 20.31
CA ARG A 287 -23.73 -11.27 20.39
C ARG A 287 -22.41 -10.81 19.77
N GLN A 288 -21.29 -11.45 20.15
CA GLN A 288 -19.97 -11.13 19.59
C GLN A 288 -19.94 -11.33 18.08
N TYR A 289 -20.60 -12.38 17.59
CA TYR A 289 -20.79 -12.63 16.17
C TYR A 289 -21.55 -11.49 15.48
N ILE A 290 -22.72 -11.11 16.01
CA ILE A 290 -23.55 -10.04 15.44
C ILE A 290 -22.77 -8.72 15.44
N GLU A 291 -22.04 -8.40 16.51
CA GLU A 291 -21.22 -7.20 16.60
C GLU A 291 -20.10 -7.21 15.56
N PHE A 292 -19.35 -8.29 15.47
CA PHE A 292 -18.25 -8.42 14.50
C PHE A 292 -18.77 -8.33 13.07
N HIS A 293 -19.84 -9.06 12.76
CA HIS A 293 -20.44 -9.08 11.44
C HIS A 293 -21.03 -7.72 11.04
N THR A 294 -21.73 -7.04 11.96
CA THR A 294 -22.26 -5.70 11.74
C THR A 294 -21.14 -4.70 11.50
N ALA A 295 -20.05 -4.79 12.26
CA ALA A 295 -18.89 -3.93 12.08
C ALA A 295 -18.21 -4.16 10.72
N LEU A 296 -18.11 -5.40 10.21
CA LEU A 296 -17.64 -5.65 8.85
C LEU A 296 -18.53 -4.99 7.78
N LYS A 297 -19.86 -5.05 7.93
CA LYS A 297 -20.80 -4.37 7.02
C LYS A 297 -20.57 -2.86 7.01
N PHE A 298 -20.44 -2.26 8.19
CA PHE A 298 -20.08 -0.85 8.31
C PHE A 298 -18.72 -0.55 7.67
N GLY A 299 -17.75 -1.45 7.78
CA GLY A 299 -16.43 -1.28 7.16
C GLY A 299 -16.53 -1.15 5.65
N ILE A 300 -17.31 -2.03 5.02
CA ILE A 300 -17.60 -1.96 3.58
C ILE A 300 -18.37 -0.66 3.24
N GLN A 301 -19.35 -0.27 4.06
CA GLN A 301 -20.08 0.99 3.89
C GLN A 301 -19.16 2.23 3.96
N TYR A 302 -18.20 2.23 4.89
CA TYR A 302 -17.19 3.28 5.06
C TYR A 302 -16.00 3.15 4.11
N LYS A 303 -16.05 2.19 3.16
CA LYS A 303 -15.03 1.96 2.13
C LYS A 303 -13.66 1.62 2.71
N GLU A 304 -13.65 0.88 3.82
CA GLU A 304 -12.44 0.42 4.50
C GLU A 304 -11.76 -0.71 3.71
N ARG A 305 -10.73 -0.38 2.93
CA ARG A 305 -9.98 -1.36 2.13
C ARG A 305 -9.31 -2.48 2.95
N PRO A 306 -8.81 -2.25 4.19
CA PRO A 306 -8.33 -3.34 5.04
C PRO A 306 -9.46 -4.33 5.41
N ILE A 307 -10.68 -3.82 5.63
CA ILE A 307 -11.84 -4.68 5.87
C ILE A 307 -12.24 -5.41 4.58
N LEU A 308 -12.17 -4.76 3.41
CA LEU A 308 -12.35 -5.43 2.12
C LEU A 308 -11.36 -6.59 1.94
N PHE A 309 -10.06 -6.38 2.21
CA PHE A 309 -9.04 -7.42 2.15
C PHE A 309 -9.42 -8.62 3.02
N TYR A 310 -9.79 -8.35 4.28
CA TYR A 310 -10.21 -9.41 5.20
C TYR A 310 -11.46 -10.14 4.71
N VAL A 311 -12.47 -9.41 4.21
CA VAL A 311 -13.71 -9.98 3.69
C VAL A 311 -13.43 -10.89 2.49
N LEU A 312 -12.67 -10.43 1.50
CA LEU A 312 -12.33 -11.21 0.31
C LEU A 312 -11.55 -12.47 0.71
N LEU A 313 -10.53 -12.34 1.55
CA LEU A 313 -9.76 -13.47 2.05
C LEU A 313 -10.65 -14.53 2.73
N LYS A 314 -11.63 -14.10 3.53
CA LYS A 314 -12.52 -15.05 4.22
C LYS A 314 -13.60 -15.68 3.34
N LEU A 315 -13.87 -15.10 2.17
CA LEU A 315 -14.78 -15.68 1.19
C LEU A 315 -14.10 -16.75 0.32
N MET A 316 -12.77 -16.68 0.17
CA MET A 316 -12.00 -17.69 -0.56
C MET A 316 -12.05 -19.04 0.15
N SER A 317 -12.28 -20.11 -0.61
CA SER A 317 -12.17 -21.50 -0.15
C SER A 317 -10.76 -21.79 0.39
N ARG A 318 -10.62 -22.77 1.29
CA ARG A 318 -9.29 -23.16 1.82
C ARG A 318 -8.57 -24.17 0.91
N ASP A 319 -8.63 -23.95 -0.40
CA ASP A 319 -7.97 -24.78 -1.39
C ASP A 319 -6.50 -24.37 -1.57
N THR A 320 -5.74 -25.18 -2.32
CA THR A 320 -4.35 -24.86 -2.68
C THR A 320 -4.32 -24.09 -4.00
N TYR A 321 -3.67 -22.92 -4.00
CA TYR A 321 -3.61 -22.04 -5.16
C TYR A 321 -2.24 -22.10 -5.83
N THR A 322 -2.08 -23.09 -6.71
CA THR A 322 -0.77 -23.38 -7.34
C THR A 322 -0.35 -22.35 -8.40
N ASN A 323 -1.25 -21.49 -8.87
CA ASN A 323 -0.97 -20.46 -9.86
C ASN A 323 -1.96 -19.29 -9.75
N LYS A 324 -1.62 -18.19 -10.44
CA LYS A 324 -2.40 -16.95 -10.52
C LYS A 324 -3.83 -17.16 -11.05
N ASP A 325 -4.02 -18.01 -12.05
CA ASP A 325 -5.31 -18.18 -12.72
C ASP A 325 -6.35 -18.80 -11.78
N LEU A 326 -5.94 -19.77 -10.95
CA LEU A 326 -6.82 -20.36 -9.92
C LEU A 326 -7.25 -19.33 -8.87
N ILE A 327 -6.37 -18.41 -8.50
CA ILE A 327 -6.70 -17.34 -7.54
C ILE A 327 -7.71 -16.38 -8.17
N LEU A 328 -7.50 -16.01 -9.44
CA LEU A 328 -8.41 -15.13 -10.18
C LEU A 328 -9.77 -15.78 -10.42
N GLU A 329 -9.81 -17.08 -10.72
CA GLU A 329 -11.04 -17.85 -10.88
C GLU A 329 -11.86 -17.81 -9.59
N GLU A 330 -11.23 -18.09 -8.44
CA GLU A 330 -11.92 -18.04 -7.14
C GLU A 330 -12.46 -16.65 -6.81
N ILE A 331 -11.67 -15.61 -7.05
CA ILE A 331 -12.13 -14.24 -6.80
C ILE A 331 -13.25 -13.84 -7.77
N ASN A 332 -13.20 -14.26 -9.03
CA ASN A 332 -14.31 -14.07 -9.96
C ASN A 332 -15.56 -14.81 -9.50
N ASN A 333 -15.46 -16.05 -9.00
CA ASN A 333 -16.60 -16.79 -8.45
C ASN A 333 -17.29 -16.02 -7.30
N ILE A 334 -16.49 -15.36 -6.44
CA ILE A 334 -17.00 -14.50 -5.37
C ILE A 334 -17.79 -13.31 -5.95
N PHE A 335 -17.26 -12.66 -6.99
CA PHE A 335 -17.81 -11.46 -7.61
C PHE A 335 -18.95 -11.70 -8.61
N ASP A 336 -19.01 -12.84 -9.28
CA ASP A 336 -19.98 -13.14 -10.34
C ASP A 336 -21.42 -13.00 -9.84
N SER A 337 -21.66 -13.53 -8.64
CA SER A 337 -22.95 -13.43 -7.95
C SER A 337 -23.32 -12.00 -7.50
N LEU A 338 -22.42 -11.03 -7.63
CA LEU A 338 -22.62 -9.60 -7.40
C LEU A 338 -22.76 -8.82 -8.71
N GLY A 339 -22.58 -9.46 -9.86
CA GLY A 339 -22.53 -8.81 -11.17
C GLY A 339 -21.22 -8.06 -11.42
N LEU A 340 -20.13 -8.48 -10.77
CA LEU A 340 -18.79 -7.92 -10.91
C LEU A 340 -17.83 -8.99 -11.43
N SER A 341 -16.70 -8.54 -11.98
CA SER A 341 -15.55 -9.40 -12.29
C SER A 341 -14.26 -8.66 -11.99
N VAL A 342 -13.15 -9.38 -11.84
CA VAL A 342 -11.82 -8.78 -11.61
C VAL A 342 -11.43 -7.86 -12.78
N VAL A 343 -11.71 -8.27 -14.02
CA VAL A 343 -11.46 -7.45 -15.21
C VAL A 343 -12.22 -6.13 -15.12
N LYS A 344 -13.52 -6.18 -14.81
CA LYS A 344 -14.36 -5.00 -14.71
C LYS A 344 -13.87 -4.04 -13.63
N ILE A 345 -13.44 -4.58 -12.48
CA ILE A 345 -12.87 -3.78 -11.39
C ILE A 345 -11.67 -2.97 -11.88
N PHE A 346 -10.76 -3.62 -12.59
CA PHE A 346 -9.54 -2.98 -13.07
C PHE A 346 -9.76 -2.03 -14.26
N GLU A 347 -10.75 -2.29 -15.12
CA GLU A 347 -11.17 -1.36 -16.16
C GLU A 347 -11.74 -0.06 -15.57
N ASP A 348 -12.65 -0.18 -14.59
CA ASP A 348 -13.26 0.97 -13.94
C ASP A 348 -12.24 1.73 -13.08
N ALA A 349 -11.29 1.02 -12.46
CA ALA A 349 -10.14 1.62 -11.80
C ALA A 349 -9.30 2.45 -12.76
N ASN A 350 -8.93 1.89 -13.91
CA ASN A 350 -8.11 2.59 -14.90
C ASN A 350 -8.82 3.84 -15.44
N ARG A 351 -10.14 3.75 -15.70
CA ARG A 351 -10.94 4.91 -16.11
C ARG A 351 -10.87 6.02 -15.05
N LEU A 352 -11.11 5.67 -13.78
CA LEU A 352 -11.05 6.63 -12.68
C LEU A 352 -9.66 7.27 -12.53
N ILE A 353 -8.59 6.49 -12.66
CA ILE A 353 -7.20 6.98 -12.60
C ILE A 353 -6.95 8.00 -13.71
N VAL A 354 -7.31 7.69 -14.95
CA VAL A 354 -7.13 8.59 -16.09
C VAL A 354 -7.98 9.85 -15.96
N ASP A 355 -9.23 9.73 -15.53
CA ASP A 355 -10.14 10.87 -15.36
C ASP A 355 -9.62 11.82 -14.26
N LYS A 356 -9.17 11.28 -13.12
CA LYS A 356 -8.58 12.08 -12.04
C LYS A 356 -7.25 12.73 -12.44
N ALA A 357 -6.41 12.01 -13.17
CA ALA A 357 -5.17 12.57 -13.72
C ALA A 357 -5.46 13.73 -14.71
N GLU A 358 -6.52 13.63 -15.52
CA GLU A 358 -6.89 14.75 -16.40
C GLU A 358 -7.32 16.00 -15.63
N ILE A 359 -8.01 15.84 -14.50
CA ILE A 359 -8.34 16.96 -13.62
C ILE A 359 -7.06 17.56 -13.01
N LEU A 360 -6.18 16.70 -12.47
CA LEU A 360 -4.94 17.08 -11.82
C LEU A 360 -3.92 17.74 -12.75
N LYS A 361 -4.01 17.51 -14.05
CA LYS A 361 -3.19 18.21 -15.04
C LYS A 361 -3.33 19.74 -14.98
N ASN A 362 -4.46 20.23 -14.45
CA ASN A 362 -4.72 21.65 -14.24
C ASN A 362 -4.45 22.10 -12.80
N SER A 363 -3.70 21.31 -12.02
CA SER A 363 -3.29 21.71 -10.67
C SER A 363 -2.41 22.96 -10.72
N GLU A 364 -2.67 23.89 -9.81
CA GLU A 364 -1.85 25.09 -9.63
C GLU A 364 -0.46 24.74 -9.08
N ILE A 365 -0.34 23.62 -8.38
CA ILE A 365 0.93 23.03 -7.96
C ILE A 365 1.54 22.32 -9.17
N LYS A 366 2.55 22.93 -9.78
CA LYS A 366 3.18 22.48 -11.04
C LYS A 366 3.64 21.03 -10.97
N TYR A 367 4.24 20.62 -9.86
CA TYR A 367 4.76 19.26 -9.69
C TYR A 367 3.65 18.20 -9.76
N PHE A 368 2.48 18.45 -9.20
CA PHE A 368 1.33 17.54 -9.29
C PHE A 368 0.75 17.44 -10.70
N SER A 369 0.77 18.54 -11.46
CA SER A 369 0.41 18.53 -12.88
C SER A 369 1.35 17.64 -13.71
N LEU A 370 2.66 17.63 -13.40
CA LEU A 370 3.64 16.76 -14.04
C LEU A 370 3.46 15.29 -13.65
N ILE A 371 3.20 15.00 -12.37
CA ILE A 371 2.83 13.64 -11.93
C ILE A 371 1.60 13.15 -12.69
N ALA A 372 0.57 13.98 -12.83
CA ALA A 372 -0.64 13.62 -13.56
C ALA A 372 -0.39 13.33 -15.04
N GLU A 373 0.50 14.08 -15.70
CA GLU A 373 0.93 13.80 -17.06
C GLU A 373 1.65 12.45 -17.17
N SER A 374 2.57 12.16 -16.25
CA SER A 374 3.24 10.85 -16.12
C SER A 374 2.22 9.72 -15.94
N VAL A 375 1.23 9.86 -15.05
CA VAL A 375 0.19 8.84 -14.81
C VAL A 375 -0.58 8.54 -16.09
N LYS A 376 -0.98 9.55 -16.86
CA LYS A 376 -1.68 9.34 -18.14
C LYS A 376 -0.82 8.61 -19.16
N LYS A 377 0.45 9.02 -19.31
CA LYS A 377 1.41 8.38 -20.22
C LYS A 377 1.65 6.92 -19.83
N ASN A 378 1.80 6.65 -18.55
CA ASN A 378 1.99 5.31 -17.99
C ASN A 378 0.75 4.43 -18.18
N ALA A 379 -0.45 4.96 -17.92
CA ALA A 379 -1.69 4.23 -18.14
C ALA A 379 -1.86 3.76 -19.60
N ALA A 380 -1.53 4.63 -20.56
CA ALA A 380 -1.54 4.29 -21.99
C ALA A 380 -0.42 3.29 -22.38
N THR A 381 0.70 3.29 -21.66
CA THR A 381 1.82 2.37 -21.92
C THR A 381 1.51 0.96 -21.41
N LEU A 382 0.84 0.87 -20.27
CA LEU A 382 0.58 -0.39 -19.55
C LEU A 382 -0.63 -1.18 -20.06
N ILE A 383 -1.62 -0.53 -20.69
CA ILE A 383 -2.83 -1.18 -21.21
C ILE A 383 -2.89 -0.94 -22.72
N LYS A 384 -2.44 -1.92 -23.50
CA LYS A 384 -2.57 -1.88 -24.96
C LYS A 384 -3.80 -2.65 -25.42
N GLU A 385 -4.10 -3.76 -24.76
CA GLU A 385 -5.28 -4.58 -24.99
C GLU A 385 -6.05 -4.85 -23.68
N PRO A 386 -7.36 -5.12 -23.71
CA PRO A 386 -8.14 -5.48 -22.53
C PRO A 386 -7.60 -6.68 -21.74
N SER A 387 -6.93 -7.62 -22.41
CA SER A 387 -6.27 -8.77 -21.77
C SER A 387 -5.08 -8.37 -20.89
N ASP A 388 -4.45 -7.23 -21.18
CA ASP A 388 -3.26 -6.76 -20.45
C ASP A 388 -3.62 -6.22 -19.06
N VAL A 389 -4.90 -5.93 -18.82
CA VAL A 389 -5.39 -5.31 -17.59
C VAL A 389 -4.99 -6.15 -16.37
N ILE A 390 -5.20 -7.46 -16.41
CA ILE A 390 -4.86 -8.35 -15.28
C ILE A 390 -3.34 -8.48 -15.09
N ASP A 391 -2.57 -8.48 -16.18
CA ASP A 391 -1.11 -8.57 -16.12
C ASP A 391 -0.46 -7.26 -15.69
N LYS A 392 -1.08 -6.11 -15.97
CA LYS A 392 -0.67 -4.78 -15.48
C LYS A 392 -0.67 -4.74 -13.96
N TYR A 393 -1.74 -5.22 -13.33
CA TYR A 393 -1.89 -5.08 -11.88
C TYR A 393 -1.07 -6.13 -11.12
N SER A 394 -1.02 -7.38 -11.62
CA SER A 394 -0.36 -8.46 -10.89
C SER A 394 1.17 -8.56 -11.08
N SER A 395 1.81 -7.66 -11.84
CA SER A 395 3.24 -7.79 -12.18
C SER A 395 4.11 -6.84 -11.37
N HIS A 396 5.38 -7.20 -11.25
CA HIS A 396 6.37 -6.50 -10.42
C HIS A 396 6.87 -5.24 -11.11
N ILE A 397 7.12 -4.17 -10.33
CA ILE A 397 7.50 -2.86 -10.88
C ILE A 397 8.75 -2.91 -11.77
N ASN A 398 9.70 -3.83 -11.55
CA ASN A 398 10.89 -3.98 -12.41
C ASN A 398 10.58 -4.23 -13.87
N LYS A 399 9.49 -4.94 -14.19
CA LYS A 399 9.07 -5.15 -15.59
C LYS A 399 8.82 -3.83 -16.31
N TYR A 400 8.59 -2.77 -15.53
CA TYR A 400 8.12 -1.50 -16.01
C TYR A 400 9.05 -0.32 -15.72
N LEU A 401 10.10 -0.48 -14.89
CA LEU A 401 11.03 0.60 -14.54
C LEU A 401 11.68 1.28 -15.76
N ASP A 402 11.87 0.53 -16.86
CA ASP A 402 12.47 1.07 -18.09
C ASP A 402 11.46 1.72 -19.05
N ILE A 403 10.16 1.49 -18.86
CA ILE A 403 9.11 1.98 -19.78
C ILE A 403 8.19 3.02 -19.13
N LEU A 404 8.09 3.05 -17.81
CA LEU A 404 7.29 4.02 -17.10
C LEU A 404 8.05 5.33 -16.93
N ASP A 405 7.29 6.41 -17.03
CA ASP A 405 7.72 7.74 -16.68
C ASP A 405 7.63 7.88 -15.15
N LEU A 406 8.72 7.60 -14.44
CA LEU A 406 8.82 7.61 -12.98
C LEU A 406 9.70 8.78 -12.50
N PRO A 407 9.46 9.31 -11.28
CA PRO A 407 10.28 10.38 -10.74
C PRO A 407 11.72 9.92 -10.55
N ASN A 408 12.63 10.89 -10.58
CA ASN A 408 14.01 10.67 -10.17
C ASN A 408 14.07 10.45 -8.66
N ILE A 409 14.99 9.58 -8.24
CA ILE A 409 15.28 9.31 -6.84
C ILE A 409 16.30 10.32 -6.35
N GLN A 410 16.07 10.90 -5.19
CA GLN A 410 17.04 11.71 -4.48
C GLN A 410 18.06 10.83 -3.75
N ILE A 411 19.34 11.07 -4.03
CA ILE A 411 20.49 10.49 -3.32
C ILE A 411 21.42 11.65 -2.96
N GLY A 412 21.53 11.95 -1.65
CA GLY A 412 22.16 13.19 -1.20
C GLY A 412 21.48 14.42 -1.81
N ASP A 413 22.28 15.29 -2.43
CA ASP A 413 21.82 16.53 -3.09
C ASP A 413 21.59 16.34 -4.61
N SER A 414 21.51 15.09 -5.09
CA SER A 414 21.43 14.77 -6.51
C SER A 414 20.25 13.86 -6.83
N PHE A 415 19.71 14.01 -8.04
CA PHE A 415 18.57 13.25 -8.52
C PHE A 415 19.00 12.27 -9.62
N PHE A 416 18.70 10.99 -9.43
CA PHE A 416 19.10 9.92 -10.32
C PHE A 416 17.90 9.17 -10.88
N ARG A 417 17.99 8.76 -12.14
CA ARG A 417 17.00 7.87 -12.76
C ARG A 417 17.59 6.50 -13.01
N LEU A 418 16.83 5.47 -12.64
CA LEU A 418 17.22 4.09 -12.90
C LEU A 418 17.00 3.70 -14.38
N GLY A 419 15.80 3.94 -14.92
CA GLY A 419 15.43 3.52 -16.28
C GLY A 419 15.99 4.41 -17.39
N LYS A 420 15.93 3.93 -18.64
CA LYS A 420 16.25 4.69 -19.87
C LYS A 420 15.02 4.96 -20.75
N PRO A 421 13.95 5.63 -20.27
CA PRO A 421 12.89 6.04 -21.17
C PRO A 421 13.38 7.14 -22.13
N GLN A 422 12.62 7.36 -23.21
CA GLN A 422 12.62 8.65 -23.93
C GLN A 422 12.39 9.81 -22.94
N LYS A 423 12.61 11.05 -23.40
CA LYS A 423 12.36 12.29 -22.64
C LYS A 423 11.20 12.13 -21.64
N SER A 424 11.52 12.28 -20.36
CA SER A 424 10.59 12.19 -19.24
C SER A 424 10.06 13.58 -18.90
N VAL A 425 8.84 13.63 -18.35
CA VAL A 425 8.30 14.86 -17.76
C VAL A 425 9.09 15.33 -16.53
N PHE A 426 9.92 14.44 -15.96
CA PHE A 426 10.75 14.67 -14.78
C PHE A 426 12.20 15.10 -15.09
N ASP A 427 12.58 15.24 -16.38
CA ASP A 427 13.96 15.62 -16.75
C ASP A 427 14.30 17.09 -16.50
N ASP A 428 13.33 17.97 -16.71
CA ASP A 428 13.53 19.43 -16.72
C ASP A 428 12.89 20.09 -15.47
N ILE A 429 12.86 19.39 -14.33
CA ILE A 429 12.26 19.86 -13.07
C ILE A 429 13.33 20.42 -12.14
N ASP A 430 13.08 21.62 -11.61
CA ASP A 430 13.75 22.12 -10.41
C ASP A 430 13.04 21.51 -9.19
N TYR A 431 13.59 20.40 -8.70
CA TYR A 431 13.00 19.63 -7.60
C TYR A 431 13.02 20.42 -6.28
N ASP A 432 14.10 21.17 -6.03
CA ASP A 432 14.24 21.97 -4.82
C ASP A 432 13.17 23.06 -4.77
N GLU A 433 12.94 23.77 -5.88
CA GLU A 433 11.87 24.78 -5.98
C GLU A 433 10.49 24.14 -5.74
N CYS A 434 10.21 22.99 -6.39
CA CYS A 434 8.93 22.30 -6.24
C CYS A 434 8.67 21.84 -4.80
N PHE A 435 9.68 21.28 -4.13
CA PHE A 435 9.54 20.77 -2.77
C PHE A 435 9.47 21.90 -1.74
N GLU A 436 10.18 23.02 -1.97
CA GLU A 436 10.06 24.21 -1.13
C GLU A 436 8.65 24.81 -1.23
N GLU A 437 8.06 24.87 -2.44
CA GLU A 437 6.69 25.33 -2.65
C GLU A 437 5.69 24.44 -1.89
N ILE A 438 5.77 23.12 -2.09
CA ILE A 438 4.88 22.16 -1.42
C ILE A 438 5.02 22.25 0.11
N GLY A 439 6.25 22.35 0.64
CA GLY A 439 6.48 22.45 2.08
C GLY A 439 5.90 23.72 2.71
N LYS A 440 5.87 24.84 1.97
CA LYS A 440 5.18 26.07 2.43
C LYS A 440 3.66 25.86 2.51
N LEU A 441 3.07 25.20 1.52
CA LEU A 441 1.64 24.90 1.50
C LEU A 441 1.26 23.89 2.58
N GLU A 442 2.09 22.87 2.80
CA GLU A 442 1.91 21.89 3.86
C GLU A 442 1.89 22.55 5.24
N LYS A 443 2.85 23.45 5.50
CA LYS A 443 2.89 24.22 6.75
C LYS A 443 1.61 25.02 6.96
N TRP A 444 1.09 25.64 5.90
CA TRP A 444 -0.16 26.40 5.98
C TRP A 444 -1.37 25.49 6.28
N VAL A 445 -1.48 24.34 5.61
CA VAL A 445 -2.50 23.32 5.89
C VAL A 445 -2.40 22.87 7.36
N GLN A 446 -1.19 22.74 7.89
CA GLN A 446 -0.98 22.40 9.28
C GLN A 446 -1.47 23.47 10.26
N GLU A 447 -1.10 24.72 10.02
CA GLU A 447 -1.55 25.87 10.82
C GLU A 447 -3.08 25.96 10.84
N PHE A 448 -3.74 25.67 9.71
CA PHE A 448 -5.19 25.62 9.62
C PHE A 448 -5.81 24.44 10.42
N ASP A 449 -5.27 23.22 10.32
CA ASP A 449 -5.79 22.08 11.12
C ASP A 449 -5.67 22.34 12.62
N ASP A 450 -4.57 22.97 13.05
CA ASP A 450 -4.36 23.35 14.45
C ASP A 450 -5.32 24.45 14.94
N ALA A 451 -5.77 25.34 14.04
CA ALA A 451 -6.77 26.35 14.34
C ALA A 451 -8.21 25.82 14.42
N CYS A 452 -8.46 24.56 14.02
CA CYS A 452 -9.78 23.94 14.09
C CYS A 452 -10.07 23.40 15.51
N PHE A 453 -11.02 24.00 16.22
CA PHE A 453 -11.37 23.63 17.61
C PHE A 453 -12.57 22.68 17.77
N TYR A 454 -13.33 22.39 16.70
CA TYR A 454 -14.56 21.58 16.76
C TYR A 454 -14.63 20.54 15.64
#